data_AF-A0A1F1T470-F1
#
_entry.id   AF-A0A1F1T470-F1
#
_cell.length_a   1.000
_cell.length_b   1.000
_cell.length_c   1.000
_cell.angle_alpha   90.00
_cell.angle_beta   90.00
_cell.angle_gamma   90.00
#
_symmetry.space_group_name_H-M   'P 1'
#
loop_
_entity.id
_entity.type
_entity.pdbx_description
1 polymer ?
#
loop_
_entity_poly.entity_id
_entity_poly.type
_entity_poly.pdbx_seq_one_letter_code
_entity_poly.pdbx_strand_id
1 'polypeptide(L)'
;MPERAASGGPEFDPTTVPPFPVLTLHADEDLDAVTLDGAPIEPMEGQTVREAGIAAIVRRLEAQQLEAVRVRITTPAAEEWRMVVTADGQTYDTTPEAEAKPRGLTRRRLLAGGAGVAMLGMLGGAGAIFGTRLLGANEPPPWTVPGAGVQIPVAVPAGFDSRARWAVPVGRSSDVGRLDTGHIVTVSDQGTLTVRHPETAQPQWSASGAPDSLNGVRRVSWAGTDAIAVATASTLHVWPMIAPRDGALPTAVTHSLGTTTRAELHGPSPFLELQDWFLDVPAPNMGTKRITIPAGTRAALREENGTIHTIGPGLVHHLDAIGARTGEHPLSLDRQPAQMPAGVWGTGGDTVIAAWADERQTRLTLIRPHDGAVLMDTTVTERIDQRAKLRRLSDTLVLLGSTVVSTGPTPFVRERDDFKPTAAHGTTLYGTLQRVPATLELKRNATPQPAPGYRPDDPPPSMVTATDALFITEQLDTNTLFVAPRR
;
A
#
# COMPACT_ATOMS: atom_id res chain seq x y z
N MET A 1 4.50 -56.40 10.58
CA MET A 1 4.71 -55.05 11.11
C MET A 1 4.24 -54.07 10.05
N PRO A 2 3.22 -53.25 10.32
CA PRO A 2 2.76 -52.25 9.37
C PRO A 2 3.59 -50.98 9.53
N GLU A 3 4.05 -50.46 8.40
CA GLU A 3 4.75 -49.19 8.26
C GLU A 3 3.71 -48.06 8.37
N ARG A 4 3.90 -47.15 9.35
CA ARG A 4 3.06 -45.96 9.53
C ARG A 4 3.35 -44.98 8.40
N ALA A 5 2.34 -44.69 7.59
CA ALA A 5 2.36 -43.57 6.67
C ALA A 5 2.58 -42.26 7.45
N ALA A 6 3.60 -41.51 7.05
CA ALA A 6 3.88 -40.17 7.56
C ALA A 6 2.78 -39.21 7.08
N SER A 7 1.95 -38.74 8.01
CA SER A 7 1.05 -37.61 7.82
C SER A 7 1.86 -36.31 7.93
N GLY A 8 2.44 -35.85 6.84
CA GLY A 8 3.06 -34.52 6.74
C GLY A 8 2.22 -33.66 5.80
N GLY A 9 1.30 -32.86 6.36
CA GLY A 9 0.78 -31.70 5.64
C GLY A 9 1.90 -30.69 5.41
N PRO A 10 1.76 -29.75 4.46
CA PRO A 10 2.75 -28.70 4.26
C PRO A 10 2.93 -27.90 5.55
N GLU A 11 4.19 -27.75 5.98
CA GLU A 11 4.57 -26.95 7.15
C GLU A 11 4.19 -25.48 6.90
N PHE A 12 3.52 -24.85 7.87
CA PHE A 12 3.09 -23.45 7.76
C PHE A 12 4.32 -22.52 7.73
N ASP A 13 4.39 -21.65 6.71
CA ASP A 13 5.47 -20.68 6.54
C ASP A 13 5.05 -19.29 7.08
N PRO A 14 5.58 -18.85 8.24
CA PRO A 14 5.22 -17.56 8.83
C PRO A 14 5.65 -16.35 7.99
N THR A 15 6.55 -16.52 7.02
CA THR A 15 6.97 -15.43 6.13
C THR A 15 5.91 -15.08 5.07
N THR A 16 5.00 -16.01 4.80
CA THR A 16 3.88 -15.81 3.86
C THR A 16 2.73 -15.00 4.46
N VAL A 17 2.69 -14.85 5.79
CA VAL A 17 1.67 -14.05 6.46
C VAL A 17 1.83 -12.59 6.06
N PRO A 18 0.79 -11.96 5.51
CA PRO A 18 0.90 -10.58 5.05
C PRO A 18 1.32 -9.64 6.19
N PRO A 19 1.92 -8.50 5.85
CA PRO A 19 2.42 -7.55 6.84
C PRO A 19 1.33 -6.89 7.70
N PHE A 20 0.07 -7.23 7.48
CA PHE A 20 -1.11 -6.64 8.10
C PHE A 20 -2.23 -7.68 8.24
N PRO A 21 -3.16 -7.52 9.21
CA PRO A 21 -3.17 -6.52 10.28
C PRO A 21 -2.00 -6.78 11.24
N VAL A 22 -1.66 -5.78 12.05
CA VAL A 22 -0.78 -6.02 13.20
C VAL A 22 -1.61 -5.81 14.47
N LEU A 23 -1.89 -6.89 15.19
CA LEU A 23 -2.51 -6.81 16.52
C LEU A 23 -1.44 -6.47 17.56
N THR A 24 -1.80 -5.70 18.59
CA THR A 24 -0.88 -5.36 19.69
C THR A 24 -1.30 -6.08 20.96
N LEU A 25 -0.50 -7.03 21.43
CA LEU A 25 -0.69 -7.62 22.75
C LEU A 25 0.17 -6.85 23.76
N HIS A 26 -0.43 -6.28 24.79
CA HIS A 26 0.30 -5.59 25.85
C HIS A 26 0.19 -6.38 27.14
N ALA A 27 1.32 -6.82 27.69
CA ALA A 27 1.39 -7.55 28.94
C ALA A 27 2.01 -6.67 30.02
N ASP A 28 1.48 -6.70 31.25
CA ASP A 28 2.10 -5.96 32.36
C ASP A 28 3.45 -6.55 32.80
N GLU A 29 4.14 -5.89 33.73
CA GLU A 29 5.48 -6.29 34.20
C GLU A 29 5.50 -7.67 34.87
N ASP A 30 4.39 -8.10 35.47
CA ASP A 30 4.27 -9.35 36.23
C ASP A 30 3.58 -10.47 35.40
N LEU A 31 3.16 -10.16 34.16
CA LEU A 31 2.31 -11.00 33.31
C LEU A 31 0.98 -11.38 33.95
N ASP A 32 0.50 -10.57 34.90
CA ASP A 32 -0.75 -10.82 35.63
C ASP A 32 -1.97 -10.34 34.83
N ALA A 33 -1.79 -9.29 34.02
CA ALA A 33 -2.79 -8.80 33.08
C ALA A 33 -2.23 -8.69 31.66
N VAL A 34 -3.09 -9.03 30.69
CA VAL A 34 -2.84 -8.80 29.26
C VAL A 34 -4.01 -8.06 28.64
N THR A 35 -3.69 -7.16 27.72
CA THR A 35 -4.67 -6.51 26.85
C THR A 35 -4.40 -6.86 25.39
N LEU A 36 -5.44 -7.09 24.60
CA LEU A 36 -5.36 -7.24 23.15
C LEU A 36 -5.88 -5.97 22.49
N ASP A 37 -5.00 -5.33 21.75
CA ASP A 37 -5.08 -3.95 21.26
C ASP A 37 -5.32 -2.92 22.36
N GLY A 38 -5.50 -3.30 23.64
CA GLY A 38 -5.85 -2.42 24.76
C GLY A 38 -7.21 -2.74 25.38
N ALA A 39 -7.96 -3.71 24.83
CA ALA A 39 -9.07 -4.35 25.52
C ALA A 39 -8.53 -5.37 26.54
N PRO A 40 -8.96 -5.34 27.81
CA PRO A 40 -8.53 -6.30 28.81
C PRO A 40 -8.95 -7.71 28.44
N ILE A 41 -8.06 -8.67 28.68
CA ILE A 41 -8.32 -10.09 28.51
C ILE A 41 -8.46 -10.70 29.89
N GLU A 42 -9.66 -11.19 30.19
CA GLU A 42 -9.93 -11.94 31.41
C GLU A 42 -9.64 -13.43 31.15
N PRO A 43 -8.64 -14.05 31.81
CA PRO A 43 -8.38 -15.48 31.69
C PRO A 43 -9.54 -16.29 32.27
N MET A 44 -9.89 -17.41 31.63
CA MET A 44 -10.82 -18.36 32.22
C MET A 44 -10.18 -19.06 33.43
N GLU A 45 -11.00 -19.60 34.33
CA GLU A 45 -10.51 -20.34 35.50
C GLU A 45 -9.61 -21.52 35.05
N GLY A 46 -8.37 -21.54 35.55
CA GLY A 46 -7.35 -22.53 35.17
C GLY A 46 -6.56 -22.24 33.89
N GLN A 47 -6.83 -21.12 33.20
CA GLN A 47 -6.09 -20.68 32.01
C GLN A 47 -4.97 -19.71 32.38
N THR A 48 -3.79 -19.88 31.77
CA THR A 48 -2.70 -18.90 31.93
C THR A 48 -3.01 -17.61 31.15
N VAL A 49 -2.45 -16.48 31.58
CA VAL A 49 -2.60 -15.18 30.90
C VAL A 49 -2.12 -15.26 29.43
N ARG A 50 -1.06 -16.04 29.16
CA ARG A 50 -0.57 -16.30 27.80
C ARG A 50 -1.60 -17.05 26.94
N GLU A 51 -2.18 -18.11 27.46
CA GLU A 51 -3.21 -18.89 26.75
C GLU A 51 -4.46 -18.06 26.50
N ALA A 52 -4.86 -17.22 27.46
CA ALA A 52 -5.97 -16.28 27.32
C ALA A 52 -5.70 -15.25 26.22
N GLY A 53 -4.45 -14.76 26.13
CA GLY A 53 -3.99 -13.86 25.06
C GLY A 53 -4.10 -14.50 23.67
N ILE A 54 -3.57 -15.71 23.50
CA ILE A 54 -3.64 -16.45 22.23
C ILE A 54 -5.11 -16.74 21.86
N ALA A 55 -5.93 -17.18 22.82
CA ALA A 55 -7.34 -17.44 22.58
C ALA A 55 -8.11 -16.18 22.16
N ALA A 56 -7.78 -15.01 22.73
CA ALA A 56 -8.38 -13.75 22.32
C ALA A 56 -7.99 -13.35 20.89
N ILE A 57 -6.74 -13.60 20.51
CA ILE A 57 -6.26 -13.39 19.14
C ILE A 57 -7.03 -14.32 18.19
N VAL A 58 -7.10 -15.62 18.48
CA VAL A 58 -7.84 -16.60 17.66
C VAL A 58 -9.31 -16.18 17.45
N ARG A 59 -10.01 -15.76 18.51
CA ARG A 59 -11.38 -15.23 18.39
C ARG A 59 -11.47 -14.02 17.45
N ARG A 60 -10.44 -13.17 17.41
CA ARG A 60 -10.39 -12.04 16.46
C ARG A 60 -10.18 -12.51 15.04
N LEU A 61 -9.29 -13.49 14.81
CA LEU A 61 -9.09 -14.09 13.49
C LEU A 61 -10.39 -14.71 12.97
N GLU A 62 -11.10 -15.46 13.80
CA GLU A 62 -12.40 -16.06 13.45
C GLU A 62 -13.43 -14.99 13.08
N ALA A 63 -13.57 -13.95 13.90
CA ALA A 63 -14.52 -12.86 13.65
C ALA A 63 -14.24 -12.09 12.35
N GLN A 64 -12.96 -12.00 11.96
CA GLN A 64 -12.52 -11.29 10.76
C GLN A 64 -12.24 -12.22 9.57
N GLN A 65 -12.43 -13.53 9.73
CA GLN A 65 -12.16 -14.58 8.74
C GLN A 65 -10.69 -14.59 8.25
N LEU A 66 -9.74 -14.35 9.16
CA LEU A 66 -8.30 -14.38 8.90
C LEU A 66 -7.72 -15.77 9.24
N GLU A 67 -6.78 -16.26 8.44
CA GLU A 67 -6.06 -17.53 8.71
C GLU A 67 -4.87 -17.36 9.66
N ALA A 68 -4.19 -16.22 9.59
CA ALA A 68 -3.07 -15.87 10.45
C ALA A 68 -2.94 -14.35 10.56
N VAL A 69 -2.28 -13.88 11.61
CA VAL A 69 -2.02 -12.45 11.84
C VAL A 69 -0.64 -12.24 12.44
N ARG A 70 -0.03 -11.10 12.12
CA ARG A 70 1.15 -10.62 12.83
C ARG A 70 0.73 -9.96 14.14
N VAL A 71 1.44 -10.25 15.22
CA VAL A 71 1.20 -9.71 16.54
C VAL A 71 2.48 -9.05 17.02
N ARG A 72 2.36 -7.81 17.43
CA ARG A 72 3.39 -7.09 18.17
C ARG A 72 3.10 -7.24 19.65
N ILE A 73 4.08 -7.72 20.41
CA ILE A 73 3.98 -7.79 21.87
C ILE A 73 4.77 -6.63 22.47
N THR A 74 4.18 -5.96 23.45
CA THR A 74 4.79 -4.81 24.14
C THR A 74 4.69 -4.96 25.65
N THR A 75 5.70 -4.50 26.39
CA THR A 75 5.71 -4.43 27.86
C THR A 75 5.85 -2.98 28.36
N PRO A 76 5.49 -2.67 29.62
CA PRO A 76 5.74 -1.36 30.24
C PRO A 76 7.22 -0.95 30.25
N ALA A 77 8.13 -1.93 30.27
CA ALA A 77 9.58 -1.73 30.14
C ALA A 77 10.03 -1.34 28.71
N ALA A 78 9.08 -1.12 27.78
CA ALA A 78 9.30 -0.82 26.38
C ALA A 78 10.04 -1.92 25.59
N GLU A 79 9.96 -3.17 26.06
CA GLU A 79 10.40 -4.32 25.27
C GLU A 79 9.36 -4.63 24.20
N GLU A 80 9.81 -4.86 22.96
CA GLU A 80 8.97 -5.18 21.81
C GLU A 80 9.51 -6.43 21.11
N TRP A 81 8.63 -7.39 20.84
CA TRP A 81 8.93 -8.53 19.97
C TRP A 81 7.75 -8.84 19.05
N ARG A 82 8.00 -9.63 18.01
CA ARG A 82 7.04 -9.88 16.92
C ARG A 82 6.78 -11.36 16.78
N MET A 83 5.52 -11.73 16.61
CA MET A 83 5.12 -13.11 16.35
C MET A 83 4.04 -13.17 15.28
N VAL A 84 3.82 -14.36 14.74
CA VAL A 84 2.64 -14.73 13.96
C VAL A 84 1.78 -15.66 14.80
N VAL A 85 0.47 -15.42 14.79
CA VAL A 85 -0.54 -16.31 15.39
C VAL A 85 -1.49 -16.76 14.30
N THR A 86 -1.74 -18.05 14.23
CA THR A 86 -2.64 -18.72 13.28
C THR A 86 -4.03 -18.93 13.89
N ALA A 87 -5.04 -19.15 13.05
CA ALA A 87 -6.42 -19.35 13.49
C ALA A 87 -6.63 -20.64 14.30
N ASP A 88 -5.72 -21.63 14.22
CA ASP A 88 -5.70 -22.81 15.08
C ASP A 88 -4.88 -22.61 16.37
N GLY A 89 -4.34 -21.40 16.59
CA GLY A 89 -3.62 -21.01 17.79
C GLY A 89 -2.13 -21.35 17.80
N GLN A 90 -1.53 -21.80 16.68
CA GLN A 90 -0.07 -21.93 16.59
C GLN A 90 0.60 -20.56 16.59
N THR A 91 1.78 -20.51 17.21
CA THR A 91 2.57 -19.29 17.37
C THR A 91 3.96 -19.44 16.78
N TYR A 92 4.41 -18.43 16.03
CA TYR A 92 5.72 -18.40 15.38
C TYR A 92 6.44 -17.10 15.75
N ASP A 93 7.62 -17.16 16.35
CA ASP A 93 8.43 -15.96 16.60
C ASP A 93 9.00 -15.44 15.27
N THR A 94 8.82 -14.14 15.03
CA THR A 94 9.27 -13.44 13.82
C THR A 94 10.10 -12.20 14.18
N THR A 95 10.59 -12.13 15.41
CA THR A 95 11.45 -11.05 15.88
C THR A 95 12.77 -11.08 15.11
N PRO A 96 13.18 -9.97 14.46
CA PRO A 96 14.44 -9.93 13.74
C PRO A 96 15.59 -10.26 14.70
N GLU A 97 16.46 -11.22 14.34
CA GLU A 97 17.71 -11.43 15.07
C GLU A 97 18.50 -10.12 15.08
N ALA A 98 18.84 -9.63 16.27
CA ALA A 98 19.62 -8.42 16.40
C ALA A 98 20.96 -8.62 15.68
N GLU A 99 21.26 -7.77 14.67
CA GLU A 99 22.56 -7.75 14.02
C GLU A 99 23.64 -7.66 15.11
N ALA A 100 24.47 -8.69 15.19
CA ALA A 100 25.57 -8.75 16.14
C ALA A 100 26.53 -7.59 15.88
N LYS A 101 26.38 -6.49 16.64
CA LYS A 101 27.36 -5.41 16.65
C LYS A 101 28.73 -6.03 16.93
N PRO A 102 29.77 -5.78 16.12
CA PRO A 102 31.10 -6.30 16.40
C PRO A 102 31.56 -5.75 17.76
N ARG A 103 31.76 -6.66 18.72
CA ARG A 103 32.22 -6.34 20.07
C ARG A 103 33.65 -5.80 20.02
N GLY A 104 33.77 -4.47 20.00
CA GLY A 104 35.00 -3.77 20.35
C GLY A 104 35.31 -3.99 21.83
N LEU A 105 36.37 -4.74 22.11
CA LEU A 105 36.93 -4.93 23.45
C LEU A 105 37.54 -3.62 23.98
N THR A 106 36.91 -3.02 24.99
CA THR A 106 37.62 -2.15 25.94
C THR A 106 37.29 -2.56 27.38
N ARG A 107 38.27 -3.20 28.02
CA ARG A 107 38.31 -3.50 29.45
C ARG A 107 38.32 -2.20 30.26
N ARG A 108 37.33 -2.03 31.14
CA ARG A 108 37.36 -1.41 32.50
C ARG A 108 36.12 -0.55 32.74
N ARG A 109 35.16 -1.10 33.48
CA ARG A 109 34.85 -0.71 34.87
C ARG A 109 33.69 -1.56 35.37
N LEU A 110 33.97 -2.22 36.48
CA LEU A 110 33.08 -3.07 37.25
C LEU A 110 32.57 -2.22 38.44
N LEU A 111 31.36 -2.54 38.91
CA LEU A 111 30.73 -2.19 40.19
C LEU A 111 29.88 -0.91 40.21
N ALA A 112 28.56 -1.07 40.13
CA ALA A 112 27.66 -0.90 41.27
C ALA A 112 26.18 -1.13 40.90
N GLY A 113 25.55 -2.09 41.59
CA GLY A 113 24.15 -1.98 42.03
C GLY A 113 23.05 -2.55 41.11
N GLY A 114 22.31 -3.53 41.63
CA GLY A 114 20.92 -3.76 41.25
C GLY A 114 20.64 -5.17 40.75
N ALA A 115 20.03 -5.98 41.61
CA ALA A 115 19.57 -7.33 41.36
C ALA A 115 18.47 -7.39 40.28
N GLY A 116 18.41 -8.50 39.52
CA GLY A 116 17.28 -8.80 38.64
C GLY A 116 17.62 -9.38 37.26
N VAL A 117 18.61 -10.28 37.16
CA VAL A 117 18.85 -11.04 35.92
C VAL A 117 18.70 -12.52 36.23
N ALA A 118 17.47 -13.02 36.25
CA ALA A 118 17.22 -14.45 36.43
C ALA A 118 15.85 -14.96 35.91
N MET A 119 15.18 -14.31 34.93
CA MET A 119 13.96 -14.94 34.36
C MET A 119 13.43 -14.45 32.98
N LEU A 120 14.29 -14.12 32.01
CA LEU A 120 13.82 -13.80 30.63
C LEU A 120 14.62 -14.50 29.52
N GLY A 121 15.04 -15.75 29.78
CA GLY A 121 15.77 -16.59 28.82
C GLY A 121 14.90 -17.55 27.99
N MET A 122 13.57 -17.48 28.08
CA MET A 122 12.66 -18.39 27.37
C MET A 122 11.96 -17.79 26.13
N LEU A 123 12.21 -16.53 25.80
CA LEU A 123 11.56 -15.84 24.67
C LEU A 123 12.51 -15.41 23.53
N GLY A 124 13.78 -15.77 23.60
CA GLY A 124 14.76 -15.41 22.57
C GLY A 124 15.77 -16.53 22.37
N GLY A 125 15.40 -17.54 21.58
CA GLY A 125 16.28 -18.67 21.28
C GLY A 125 15.70 -19.51 20.16
N ALA A 126 16.33 -19.42 18.99
CA ALA A 126 16.18 -20.21 17.78
C ALA A 126 15.30 -21.48 17.89
N GLY A 127 14.19 -21.50 17.13
CA GLY A 127 13.62 -22.73 16.57
C GLY A 127 12.77 -23.62 17.48
N ALA A 128 11.94 -23.06 18.37
CA ALA A 128 10.97 -23.84 19.13
C ALA A 128 9.52 -23.54 18.70
N ILE A 129 8.95 -24.43 17.89
CA ILE A 129 7.51 -24.52 17.61
C ILE A 129 6.83 -24.93 18.93
N PHE A 130 6.38 -23.96 19.72
CA PHE A 130 5.61 -24.24 20.94
C PHE A 130 4.13 -24.36 20.58
N GLY A 131 3.70 -25.57 20.23
CA GLY A 131 2.30 -25.91 20.03
C GLY A 131 1.56 -26.02 21.36
N THR A 132 0.96 -24.94 21.83
CA THR A 132 -0.10 -25.00 22.84
C THR A 132 -1.39 -25.40 22.14
N ARG A 133 -1.68 -26.71 22.09
CA ARG A 133 -3.02 -27.19 21.71
C ARG A 133 -3.99 -26.78 22.81
N LEU A 134 -4.66 -25.64 22.63
CA LEU A 134 -5.82 -25.27 23.43
C LEU A 134 -6.86 -26.40 23.27
N LEU A 135 -7.23 -27.02 24.39
CA LEU A 135 -8.26 -28.07 24.47
C LEU A 135 -9.58 -27.47 24.01
N GLY A 136 -9.97 -27.73 22.76
CA GLY A 136 -11.30 -27.42 22.22
C GLY A 136 -11.36 -26.52 20.99
N ALA A 137 -10.24 -26.18 20.33
CA ALA A 137 -10.32 -25.48 19.04
C ALA A 137 -10.84 -26.45 17.95
N ASN A 138 -12.10 -26.29 17.56
CA ASN A 138 -12.54 -26.81 16.27
C ASN A 138 -11.63 -26.18 15.22
N GLU A 139 -11.01 -27.01 14.37
CA GLU A 139 -10.22 -26.53 13.24
C GLU A 139 -11.09 -25.53 12.45
N PRO A 140 -10.66 -24.27 12.26
CA PRO A 140 -11.46 -23.27 11.58
C PRO A 140 -11.82 -23.82 10.19
N PRO A 141 -13.06 -23.62 9.72
CA PRO A 141 -13.47 -24.17 8.44
C PRO A 141 -12.53 -23.65 7.33
N PRO A 142 -12.09 -24.53 6.40
CA PRO A 142 -11.15 -24.13 5.37
C PRO A 142 -11.73 -22.99 4.54
N TRP A 143 -10.91 -21.98 4.23
CA TRP A 143 -11.33 -20.84 3.42
C TRP A 143 -11.86 -21.32 2.06
N THR A 144 -13.09 -20.94 1.75
CA THR A 144 -13.69 -21.20 0.45
C THR A 144 -13.54 -19.97 -0.43
N VAL A 145 -12.80 -20.12 -1.53
CA VAL A 145 -12.58 -19.03 -2.50
C VAL A 145 -13.91 -18.59 -3.11
N PRO A 146 -14.37 -17.36 -2.87
CA PRO A 146 -15.69 -16.92 -3.28
C PRO A 146 -15.77 -16.78 -4.81
N GLY A 147 -16.86 -17.24 -5.41
CA GLY A 147 -17.08 -17.08 -6.85
C GLY A 147 -16.08 -17.81 -7.76
N ALA A 148 -15.30 -18.76 -7.22
CA ALA A 148 -14.36 -19.55 -8.01
C ALA A 148 -15.08 -20.31 -9.14
N GLY A 149 -14.56 -20.18 -10.36
CA GLY A 149 -15.08 -20.82 -11.57
C GLY A 149 -16.36 -20.20 -12.16
N VAL A 150 -16.91 -19.14 -11.53
CA VAL A 150 -18.11 -18.45 -12.04
C VAL A 150 -17.81 -17.80 -13.39
N GLN A 151 -18.77 -17.86 -14.31
CA GLN A 151 -18.65 -17.21 -15.61
C GLN A 151 -18.66 -15.68 -15.46
N ILE A 152 -17.66 -15.02 -16.03
CA ILE A 152 -17.60 -13.56 -16.11
C ILE A 152 -18.61 -13.10 -17.18
N PRO A 153 -19.52 -12.17 -16.86
CA PRO A 153 -20.64 -11.82 -17.74
C PRO A 153 -20.27 -10.85 -18.88
N VAL A 154 -18.99 -10.56 -19.07
CA VAL A 154 -18.43 -9.60 -20.04
C VAL A 154 -17.25 -10.22 -20.77
N ALA A 155 -16.88 -9.67 -21.92
CA ALA A 155 -15.68 -10.10 -22.61
C ALA A 155 -14.40 -9.87 -21.78
N VAL A 156 -13.47 -10.81 -21.88
CA VAL A 156 -12.14 -10.71 -21.25
C VAL A 156 -11.06 -10.49 -22.31
N PRO A 157 -9.94 -9.81 -21.99
CA PRO A 157 -8.83 -9.63 -22.91
C PRO A 157 -8.28 -10.98 -23.38
N ALA A 158 -7.71 -10.97 -24.59
CA ALA A 158 -7.04 -12.15 -25.12
C ALA A 158 -5.94 -12.65 -24.16
N GLY A 159 -5.92 -13.97 -23.92
CA GLY A 159 -4.99 -14.60 -22.99
C GLY A 159 -5.51 -14.76 -21.56
N PHE A 160 -6.71 -14.26 -21.24
CA PHE A 160 -7.36 -14.47 -19.94
C PHE A 160 -8.54 -15.46 -20.03
N ASP A 161 -8.81 -16.17 -18.94
CA ASP A 161 -9.96 -17.06 -18.82
C ASP A 161 -11.24 -16.26 -18.60
N SER A 162 -12.35 -16.71 -19.19
CA SER A 162 -13.67 -16.14 -18.96
C SER A 162 -14.32 -16.67 -17.68
N ARG A 163 -13.68 -17.61 -16.98
CA ARG A 163 -14.05 -18.04 -15.63
C ARG A 163 -13.23 -17.32 -14.59
N ALA A 164 -13.91 -16.81 -13.57
CA ALA A 164 -13.28 -16.09 -12.49
C ALA A 164 -12.45 -17.04 -11.61
N ARG A 165 -11.25 -16.61 -11.23
CA ARG A 165 -10.50 -17.21 -10.12
C ARG A 165 -11.26 -17.02 -8.82
N TRP A 166 -11.80 -15.82 -8.63
CA TRP A 166 -12.75 -15.48 -7.58
C TRP A 166 -13.60 -14.29 -8.00
N ALA A 167 -14.74 -14.13 -7.34
CA ALA A 167 -15.64 -13.01 -7.51
C ALA A 167 -16.22 -12.59 -6.15
N VAL A 168 -16.28 -11.27 -5.90
CA VAL A 168 -16.80 -10.71 -4.64
C VAL A 168 -17.69 -9.50 -4.91
N PRO A 169 -18.77 -9.30 -4.14
CA PRO A 169 -19.58 -8.10 -4.25
C PRO A 169 -18.77 -6.87 -3.80
N VAL A 170 -18.95 -5.76 -4.51
CA VAL A 170 -18.36 -4.45 -4.22
C VAL A 170 -19.45 -3.37 -4.31
N GLY A 171 -19.18 -2.19 -3.77
CA GLY A 171 -20.15 -1.10 -3.84
C GLY A 171 -20.41 -0.61 -5.26
N ARG A 172 -21.57 -0.01 -5.51
CA ARG A 172 -22.03 0.41 -6.85
C ARG A 172 -21.11 1.42 -7.54
N SER A 173 -20.51 2.32 -6.75
CA SER A 173 -19.57 3.34 -7.22
C SER A 173 -18.12 3.00 -6.90
N SER A 174 -17.86 1.78 -6.44
CA SER A 174 -16.55 1.40 -5.93
C SER A 174 -15.53 1.24 -7.04
N ASP A 175 -14.35 1.78 -6.81
CA ASP A 175 -13.16 1.49 -7.59
C ASP A 175 -12.39 0.31 -6.98
N VAL A 176 -11.42 -0.23 -7.71
CA VAL A 176 -10.51 -1.26 -7.22
C VAL A 176 -9.08 -0.73 -7.13
N GLY A 177 -8.47 -0.96 -5.98
CA GLY A 177 -7.08 -0.62 -5.73
C GLY A 177 -6.18 -1.85 -5.73
N ARG A 178 -4.88 -1.64 -5.90
CA ARG A 178 -3.85 -2.66 -5.68
C ARG A 178 -2.70 -2.04 -4.90
N LEU A 179 -2.30 -2.71 -3.83
CA LEU A 179 -1.14 -2.35 -3.03
C LEU A 179 0.15 -2.84 -3.72
N ASP A 180 1.28 -2.28 -3.30
CA ASP A 180 2.62 -2.71 -3.69
C ASP A 180 2.89 -4.20 -3.38
N THR A 181 2.28 -4.72 -2.31
CA THR A 181 2.28 -6.16 -1.94
C THR A 181 1.43 -7.03 -2.87
N GLY A 182 0.82 -6.46 -3.92
CA GLY A 182 -0.05 -7.16 -4.85
C GLY A 182 -1.48 -7.38 -4.37
N HIS A 183 -1.76 -7.13 -3.09
CA HIS A 183 -3.10 -7.28 -2.51
C HIS A 183 -4.11 -6.35 -3.15
N ILE A 184 -5.35 -6.83 -3.28
CA ILE A 184 -6.45 -6.09 -3.92
C ILE A 184 -7.26 -5.36 -2.85
N VAL A 185 -7.56 -4.09 -3.10
CA VAL A 185 -8.33 -3.24 -2.19
C VAL A 185 -9.71 -2.99 -2.78
N THR A 186 -10.75 -3.33 -2.03
CA THR A 186 -12.16 -3.17 -2.43
C THR A 186 -12.93 -2.32 -1.42
N VAL A 187 -14.01 -1.68 -1.86
CA VAL A 187 -14.96 -0.97 -0.99
C VAL A 187 -16.34 -1.59 -1.12
N SER A 188 -17.06 -1.72 -0.01
CA SER A 188 -18.48 -2.10 0.03
C SER A 188 -19.39 -0.86 -0.02
N ASP A 189 -20.69 -1.04 -0.30
CA ASP A 189 -21.68 0.04 -0.23
C ASP A 189 -21.79 0.70 1.16
N GLN A 190 -21.33 0.02 2.22
CA GLN A 190 -21.29 0.54 3.59
C GLN A 190 -19.99 1.33 3.89
N GLY A 191 -19.15 1.56 2.89
CA GLY A 191 -17.86 2.24 3.05
C GLY A 191 -16.83 1.40 3.82
N THR A 192 -16.95 0.06 3.79
CA THR A 192 -15.94 -0.83 4.35
C THR A 192 -14.81 -1.02 3.35
N LEU A 193 -13.60 -0.60 3.70
CA LEU A 193 -12.37 -0.92 2.97
C LEU A 193 -11.96 -2.35 3.31
N THR A 194 -11.68 -3.18 2.33
CA THR A 194 -11.14 -4.53 2.54
C THR A 194 -9.92 -4.73 1.66
N VAL A 195 -8.79 -5.10 2.28
CA VAL A 195 -7.60 -5.60 1.59
C VAL A 195 -7.70 -7.12 1.53
N ARG A 196 -7.56 -7.67 0.33
CA ARG A 196 -7.78 -9.09 0.03
C ARG A 196 -6.54 -9.74 -0.54
N HIS A 197 -6.36 -11.01 -0.19
CA HIS A 197 -5.36 -11.86 -0.82
C HIS A 197 -5.65 -11.99 -2.33
N PRO A 198 -4.67 -11.77 -3.21
CA PRO A 198 -4.90 -11.67 -4.65
C PRO A 198 -5.36 -12.98 -5.30
N GLU A 199 -5.00 -14.13 -4.73
CA GLU A 199 -5.33 -15.45 -5.31
C GLU A 199 -6.64 -16.04 -4.78
N THR A 200 -7.00 -15.72 -3.53
CA THR A 200 -8.08 -16.42 -2.79
C THR A 200 -9.24 -15.50 -2.41
N ALA A 201 -9.12 -14.19 -2.66
CA ALA A 201 -10.04 -13.14 -2.20
C ALA A 201 -10.23 -13.04 -0.68
N GLN A 202 -9.47 -13.81 0.10
CA GLN A 202 -9.55 -13.84 1.55
C GLN A 202 -9.29 -12.44 2.11
N PRO A 203 -10.20 -11.88 2.94
CA PRO A 203 -9.91 -10.66 3.67
C PRO A 203 -8.63 -10.84 4.47
N GLN A 204 -7.71 -9.90 4.33
CA GLN A 204 -6.46 -9.85 5.10
C GLN A 204 -6.46 -8.63 6.00
N TRP A 205 -7.22 -7.57 5.68
CA TRP A 205 -7.41 -6.44 6.59
C TRP A 205 -8.67 -5.68 6.20
N SER A 206 -9.35 -5.06 7.16
CA SER A 206 -10.53 -4.24 6.90
C SER A 206 -10.53 -2.96 7.72
N ALA A 207 -11.19 -1.93 7.20
CA ALA A 207 -11.39 -0.64 7.86
C ALA A 207 -12.73 -0.03 7.46
N SER A 208 -13.18 0.98 8.21
CA SER A 208 -14.40 1.74 7.96
C SER A 208 -14.11 3.16 7.44
N GLY A 209 -15.12 3.79 6.85
CA GLY A 209 -15.05 5.19 6.40
C GLY A 209 -14.28 5.37 5.09
N ALA A 210 -14.28 4.36 4.22
CA ALA A 210 -13.69 4.44 2.89
C ALA A 210 -14.48 5.40 1.98
N PRO A 211 -13.81 6.23 1.17
CA PRO A 211 -14.46 6.90 0.04
C PRO A 211 -14.75 5.88 -1.07
N ASP A 212 -15.73 6.19 -1.94
CA ASP A 212 -16.08 5.33 -3.07
C ASP A 212 -14.92 5.15 -4.07
N SER A 213 -14.14 6.21 -4.28
CA SER A 213 -13.00 6.20 -5.20
C SER A 213 -11.70 5.81 -4.50
N LEU A 214 -11.18 4.64 -4.84
CA LEU A 214 -9.86 4.13 -4.41
C LEU A 214 -8.70 4.47 -5.35
N ASN A 215 -8.92 5.34 -6.34
CA ASN A 215 -7.86 5.80 -7.25
C ASN A 215 -6.63 6.27 -6.45
N GLY A 216 -5.51 5.57 -6.63
CA GLY A 216 -4.26 5.92 -5.94
C GLY A 216 -4.15 5.43 -4.51
N VAL A 217 -4.94 4.43 -4.07
CA VAL A 217 -4.70 3.76 -2.78
C VAL A 217 -3.28 3.22 -2.69
N ARG A 218 -2.63 3.45 -1.55
CA ARG A 218 -1.25 3.01 -1.29
C ARG A 218 -1.10 2.54 0.14
N ARG A 219 -0.21 1.58 0.33
CA ARG A 219 0.42 1.37 1.62
C ARG A 219 1.51 2.43 1.79
N VAL A 220 1.55 3.06 2.95
CA VAL A 220 2.52 4.12 3.27
C VAL A 220 3.01 3.94 4.70
N SER A 221 4.21 4.45 4.99
CA SER A 221 4.65 4.66 6.37
C SER A 221 4.31 6.08 6.81
N TRP A 222 3.44 6.20 7.81
CA TRP A 222 3.03 7.47 8.39
C TRP A 222 3.72 7.68 9.74
N ALA A 223 4.82 8.44 9.74
CA ALA A 223 5.68 8.66 10.91
C ALA A 223 6.12 7.33 11.57
N GLY A 224 6.50 6.34 10.76
CA GLY A 224 6.94 5.02 11.22
C GLY A 224 5.80 4.04 11.48
N THR A 225 4.54 4.46 11.39
CA THR A 225 3.38 3.56 11.50
C THR A 225 2.88 3.16 10.12
N ASP A 226 2.77 1.86 9.86
CA ASP A 226 2.18 1.34 8.63
C ASP A 226 0.71 1.74 8.51
N ALA A 227 0.37 2.30 7.35
CA ALA A 227 -0.96 2.81 7.06
C ALA A 227 -1.37 2.52 5.61
N ILE A 228 -2.68 2.54 5.36
CA ILE A 228 -3.23 2.69 4.02
C ILE A 228 -3.62 4.15 3.84
N ALA A 229 -3.30 4.74 2.70
CA ALA A 229 -3.66 6.10 2.37
C ALA A 229 -4.39 6.19 1.02
N VAL A 230 -5.42 7.04 0.96
CA VAL A 230 -6.16 7.38 -0.27
C VAL A 230 -6.41 8.88 -0.30
N ALA A 231 -6.00 9.54 -1.38
CA ALA A 231 -6.32 10.95 -1.62
C ALA A 231 -7.52 11.08 -2.57
N THR A 232 -8.56 11.79 -2.11
CA THR A 232 -9.66 12.26 -2.94
C THR A 232 -9.38 13.69 -3.42
N ALA A 233 -10.34 14.32 -4.08
CA ALA A 233 -10.19 15.71 -4.53
C ALA A 233 -10.07 16.73 -3.37
N SER A 234 -10.58 16.40 -2.18
CA SER A 234 -10.68 17.32 -1.05
C SER A 234 -10.19 16.75 0.28
N THR A 235 -9.85 15.46 0.32
CA THR A 235 -9.55 14.78 1.58
C THR A 235 -8.52 13.68 1.36
N LEU A 236 -7.49 13.64 2.20
CA LEU A 236 -6.61 12.49 2.35
C LEU A 236 -7.15 11.65 3.52
N HIS A 237 -7.43 10.39 3.27
CA HIS A 237 -7.81 9.40 4.27
C HIS A 237 -6.61 8.53 4.58
N VAL A 238 -6.27 8.38 5.87
CA VAL A 238 -5.15 7.56 6.34
C VAL A 238 -5.66 6.59 7.41
N TRP A 239 -5.58 5.29 7.14
CA TRP A 239 -5.96 4.24 8.08
C TRP A 239 -4.72 3.59 8.66
N PRO A 240 -4.51 3.62 9.99
CA PRO A 240 -3.47 2.81 10.60
C PRO A 240 -3.78 1.32 10.38
N MET A 241 -2.76 0.53 10.05
CA MET A 241 -2.90 -0.92 9.90
C MET A 241 -2.83 -1.67 11.23
N ILE A 242 -2.68 -0.93 12.34
CA ILE A 242 -2.78 -1.42 13.71
C ILE A 242 -4.26 -1.46 14.10
N ALA A 243 -4.70 -2.57 14.69
CA ALA A 243 -6.08 -2.69 15.15
C ALA A 243 -6.38 -1.74 16.33
N PRO A 244 -7.55 -1.09 16.36
CA PRO A 244 -8.02 -0.30 17.49
C PRO A 244 -8.16 -1.11 18.78
N ARG A 245 -8.02 -0.41 19.91
CA ARG A 245 -8.02 -1.01 21.24
C ARG A 245 -9.32 -1.71 21.62
N ASP A 246 -10.43 -1.18 21.14
CA ASP A 246 -11.78 -1.67 21.40
C ASP A 246 -12.17 -2.84 20.46
N GLY A 247 -11.28 -3.22 19.56
CA GLY A 247 -11.49 -4.24 18.55
C GLY A 247 -12.46 -3.88 17.43
N ALA A 248 -12.85 -2.62 17.32
CA ALA A 248 -13.55 -2.10 16.16
C ALA A 248 -12.67 -2.14 14.90
N LEU A 249 -13.28 -1.93 13.73
CA LEU A 249 -12.52 -1.69 12.51
C LEU A 249 -11.75 -0.36 12.62
N PRO A 250 -10.47 -0.30 12.19
CA PRO A 250 -9.77 0.96 12.03
C PRO A 250 -10.60 1.95 11.23
N THR A 251 -10.71 3.19 11.74
CA THR A 251 -11.37 4.30 11.02
C THR A 251 -10.32 5.25 10.48
N ALA A 252 -10.59 5.89 9.34
CA ALA A 252 -9.65 6.81 8.72
C ALA A 252 -9.43 8.06 9.58
N VAL A 253 -8.18 8.48 9.71
CA VAL A 253 -7.84 9.86 10.04
C VAL A 253 -7.84 10.67 8.75
N THR A 254 -8.62 11.74 8.73
CA THR A 254 -8.83 12.56 7.53
C THR A 254 -8.10 13.89 7.60
N HIS A 255 -7.31 14.20 6.58
CA HIS A 255 -6.71 15.52 6.38
C HIS A 255 -7.42 16.25 5.24
N SER A 256 -7.85 17.49 5.49
CA SER A 256 -8.46 18.31 4.44
C SER A 256 -7.42 18.72 3.41
N LEU A 257 -7.73 18.52 2.13
CA LEU A 257 -6.94 18.99 1.00
C LEU A 257 -7.63 20.25 0.47
N GLY A 258 -6.97 21.40 0.65
CA GLY A 258 -7.40 22.63 0.01
C GLY A 258 -7.30 22.52 -1.52
N THR A 259 -7.87 23.49 -2.24
CA THR A 259 -7.90 23.54 -3.71
C THR A 259 -6.53 23.59 -4.39
N THR A 260 -5.47 23.79 -3.61
CA THR A 260 -4.07 23.86 -4.02
C THR A 260 -3.17 22.93 -3.22
N THR A 261 -3.74 22.15 -2.30
CA THR A 261 -2.98 21.17 -1.52
C THR A 261 -2.81 19.92 -2.38
N ARG A 262 -1.58 19.44 -2.52
CA ARG A 262 -1.29 18.15 -3.16
C ARG A 262 -0.93 17.12 -2.11
N ALA A 263 -1.62 15.99 -2.08
CA ALA A 263 -1.16 14.81 -1.36
C ALA A 263 -0.23 14.02 -2.29
N GLU A 264 1.04 13.88 -1.91
CA GLU A 264 2.00 13.02 -2.59
C GLU A 264 2.06 11.67 -1.85
N LEU A 265 1.64 10.61 -2.54
CA LEU A 265 1.59 9.23 -2.02
C LEU A 265 2.39 8.24 -2.89
N HIS A 266 2.97 8.69 -4.01
CA HIS A 266 3.63 7.83 -4.99
C HIS A 266 5.14 7.71 -4.77
N GLY A 267 5.73 8.61 -3.99
CA GLY A 267 7.12 8.55 -3.57
C GLY A 267 7.38 7.58 -2.40
N PRO A 268 8.65 7.41 -1.98
CA PRO A 268 9.05 6.53 -0.87
C PRO A 268 8.37 6.85 0.45
N SER A 269 8.10 8.13 0.71
CA SER A 269 7.39 8.58 1.89
C SER A 269 6.39 9.69 1.55
N PRO A 270 5.20 9.67 2.18
CA PRO A 270 4.15 10.60 1.84
C PRO A 270 4.41 12.00 2.42
N PHE A 271 3.77 13.00 1.82
CA PHE A 271 3.69 14.37 2.32
C PHE A 271 2.51 15.12 1.70
N LEU A 272 2.15 16.25 2.30
CA LEU A 272 1.16 17.19 1.77
C LEU A 272 1.85 18.51 1.39
N GLU A 273 1.93 18.82 0.10
CA GLU A 273 2.42 20.13 -0.36
C GLU A 273 1.30 21.15 -0.24
N LEU A 274 1.56 22.25 0.47
CA LEU A 274 0.64 23.35 0.71
C LEU A 274 0.98 24.55 -0.19
N GLN A 275 0.22 25.64 -0.05
CA GLN A 275 0.62 26.93 -0.62
C GLN A 275 1.83 27.51 0.12
N ASP A 276 2.42 28.55 -0.47
CA ASP A 276 3.43 29.42 0.17
C ASP A 276 4.66 28.67 0.69
N TRP A 277 5.09 27.63 -0.05
CA TRP A 277 6.32 26.87 0.22
C TRP A 277 6.30 26.16 1.58
N PHE A 278 5.14 25.66 1.98
CA PHE A 278 5.01 24.78 3.14
C PHE A 278 4.74 23.33 2.74
N LEU A 279 5.29 22.42 3.53
CA LEU A 279 5.05 20.98 3.44
C LEU A 279 4.53 20.50 4.79
N ASP A 280 3.43 19.77 4.80
CA ASP A 280 3.00 19.01 5.97
C ASP A 280 3.50 17.56 5.80
N VAL A 281 4.43 17.14 6.65
CA VAL A 281 4.97 15.78 6.66
C VAL A 281 4.29 14.93 7.73
N PRO A 282 4.24 13.59 7.56
CA PRO A 282 3.68 12.69 8.58
C PRO A 282 4.30 12.92 9.97
N ALA A 283 3.43 12.91 10.99
CA ALA A 283 3.79 12.99 12.40
C ALA A 283 3.09 11.88 13.20
N PRO A 284 3.50 11.62 14.47
CA PRO A 284 2.86 10.60 15.31
C PRO A 284 1.34 10.75 15.42
N ASN A 285 0.66 9.66 15.76
CA ASN A 285 -0.81 9.58 15.90
C ASN A 285 -1.57 9.95 14.61
N MET A 286 -1.03 9.58 13.45
CA MET A 286 -1.57 9.97 12.13
C MET A 286 -1.68 11.50 11.93
N GLY A 287 -0.92 12.29 12.70
CA GLY A 287 -0.90 13.76 12.56
C GLY A 287 0.01 14.22 11.42
N THR A 288 0.12 15.54 11.26
CA THR A 288 1.13 16.17 10.39
C THR A 288 1.96 17.19 11.15
N LYS A 289 3.18 17.42 10.68
CA LYS A 289 4.07 18.49 11.12
C LYS A 289 4.41 19.36 9.93
N ARG A 290 4.26 20.68 10.10
CA ARG A 290 4.63 21.65 9.08
C ARG A 290 6.13 21.90 9.05
N ILE A 291 6.68 21.98 7.84
CA ILE A 291 8.03 22.44 7.54
C ILE A 291 7.98 23.43 6.37
N THR A 292 9.04 24.23 6.23
CA THR A 292 9.19 25.19 5.13
C THR A 292 10.17 24.63 4.10
N ILE A 293 9.86 24.81 2.82
CA ILE A 293 10.77 24.52 1.71
C ILE A 293 11.28 25.83 1.08
N PRO A 294 12.42 25.82 0.35
CA PRO A 294 12.93 27.03 -0.27
C PRO A 294 11.90 27.69 -1.20
N ALA A 295 11.81 29.02 -1.10
CA ALA A 295 10.95 29.81 -1.97
C ALA A 295 11.32 29.61 -3.45
N GLY A 296 10.31 29.57 -4.31
CA GLY A 296 10.51 29.30 -5.74
C GLY A 296 10.79 27.84 -6.08
N THR A 297 10.50 26.90 -5.17
CA THR A 297 10.62 25.45 -5.43
C THR A 297 9.29 24.73 -5.22
N ARG A 298 9.17 23.52 -5.78
CA ARG A 298 8.09 22.57 -5.54
C ARG A 298 8.62 21.33 -4.86
N ALA A 299 7.87 20.76 -3.91
CA ALA A 299 8.25 19.50 -3.31
C ALA A 299 8.18 18.36 -4.35
N ALA A 300 9.20 17.52 -4.40
CA ALA A 300 9.31 16.44 -5.37
C ALA A 300 9.14 15.06 -4.72
N LEU A 301 10.10 14.64 -3.90
CA LEU A 301 10.08 13.37 -3.17
C LEU A 301 10.51 13.58 -1.73
N ARG A 302 10.04 12.69 -0.86
CA ARG A 302 10.57 12.50 0.49
C ARG A 302 11.06 11.06 0.60
N GLU A 303 12.32 10.91 0.97
CA GLU A 303 12.96 9.63 1.22
C GLU A 303 12.56 9.09 2.60
N GLU A 304 12.71 7.78 2.80
CA GLU A 304 12.40 7.13 4.09
C GLU A 304 13.29 7.64 5.23
N ASN A 305 14.53 8.02 4.94
CA ASN A 305 15.46 8.63 5.90
C ASN A 305 15.07 10.08 6.27
N GLY A 306 14.02 10.64 5.67
CA GLY A 306 13.51 11.97 5.92
C GLY A 306 14.10 13.08 5.03
N THR A 307 15.05 12.77 4.13
CA THR A 307 15.52 13.72 3.12
C THR A 307 14.37 14.14 2.21
N ILE A 308 14.26 15.44 1.94
CA ILE A 308 13.26 16.00 1.05
C ILE A 308 13.95 16.63 -0.15
N HIS A 309 13.47 16.29 -1.33
CA HIS A 309 13.92 16.86 -2.59
C HIS A 309 12.92 17.92 -3.06
N THR A 310 13.40 19.09 -3.43
CA THR A 310 12.57 20.14 -4.04
C THR A 310 13.16 20.62 -5.36
N ILE A 311 12.30 20.96 -6.31
CA ILE A 311 12.69 21.32 -7.68
C ILE A 311 12.44 22.82 -7.88
N GLY A 312 13.50 23.55 -8.21
CA GLY A 312 13.49 24.96 -8.60
C GLY A 312 13.90 25.16 -10.07
N PRO A 313 14.02 26.42 -10.54
CA PRO A 313 14.36 26.76 -11.93
C PRO A 313 15.83 26.39 -12.26
N GLY A 314 16.08 25.10 -12.48
CA GLY A 314 17.38 24.55 -12.87
C GLY A 314 18.17 23.82 -11.79
N LEU A 315 17.63 23.67 -10.58
CA LEU A 315 18.27 23.00 -9.47
C LEU A 315 17.30 22.06 -8.76
N VAL A 316 17.82 20.95 -8.25
CA VAL A 316 17.20 20.17 -7.18
C VAL A 316 17.88 20.56 -5.88
N HIS A 317 17.10 20.95 -4.87
CA HIS A 317 17.60 21.15 -3.51
C HIS A 317 17.33 19.92 -2.67
N HIS A 318 18.33 19.54 -1.86
CA HIS A 318 18.19 18.51 -0.84
C HIS A 318 18.02 19.18 0.51
N LEU A 319 17.00 18.77 1.23
CA LEU A 319 16.69 19.24 2.57
C LEU A 319 16.71 18.06 3.55
N ASP A 320 17.09 18.31 4.79
CA ASP A 320 16.90 17.36 5.87
C ASP A 320 15.43 17.28 6.33
N ALA A 321 15.16 16.43 7.33
CA ALA A 321 13.82 16.21 7.85
C ALA A 321 13.15 17.43 8.52
N ILE A 322 13.90 18.51 8.76
CA ILE A 322 13.36 19.77 9.31
C ILE A 322 13.27 20.88 8.26
N GLY A 323 13.62 20.60 7.01
CA GLY A 323 13.57 21.55 5.90
C GLY A 323 14.85 22.39 5.74
N ALA A 324 15.92 22.08 6.48
CA ALA A 324 17.19 22.77 6.32
C ALA A 324 17.95 22.20 5.12
N ARG A 325 18.51 23.09 4.30
CA ARG A 325 19.20 22.72 3.07
C ARG A 325 20.53 22.02 3.36
N THR A 326 20.72 20.83 2.79
CA THR A 326 21.92 20.01 2.95
C THR A 326 22.75 19.91 1.67
N GLY A 327 22.15 20.16 0.49
CA GLY A 327 22.85 20.10 -0.79
C GLY A 327 22.03 20.64 -1.97
N GLU A 328 22.61 20.60 -3.16
CA GLU A 328 21.91 20.85 -4.42
C GLU A 328 22.56 20.10 -5.58
N HIS A 329 21.77 19.84 -6.62
CA HIS A 329 22.23 19.30 -7.89
C HIS A 329 21.66 20.12 -9.07
N PRO A 330 22.47 20.46 -10.08
CA PRO A 330 21.97 21.11 -11.29
C PRO A 330 21.12 20.15 -12.12
N LEU A 331 20.00 20.65 -12.64
CA LEU A 331 19.18 19.93 -13.60
C LEU A 331 19.85 19.96 -14.98
N SER A 332 20.05 18.79 -15.56
CA SER A 332 20.62 18.61 -16.90
C SER A 332 19.58 18.89 -18.00
N LEU A 333 19.06 20.11 -18.04
CA LEU A 333 18.06 20.56 -19.01
C LEU A 333 18.72 21.32 -20.17
N ASP A 334 18.28 21.05 -21.41
CA ASP A 334 18.77 21.74 -22.61
C ASP A 334 18.53 23.25 -22.56
N ARG A 335 17.41 23.64 -21.94
CA ARG A 335 17.03 25.03 -21.68
C ARG A 335 16.61 25.18 -20.23
N GLN A 336 17.18 26.12 -19.49
CA GLN A 336 16.81 26.34 -18.10
C GLN A 336 15.48 27.11 -18.00
N PRO A 337 14.49 26.59 -17.25
CA PRO A 337 13.24 27.31 -17.02
C PRO A 337 13.50 28.53 -16.12
N ALA A 338 12.80 29.64 -16.38
CA ALA A 338 12.94 30.87 -15.59
C ALA A 338 12.11 30.88 -14.30
N GLN A 339 11.14 29.97 -14.18
CA GLN A 339 10.20 29.88 -13.06
C GLN A 339 10.19 28.46 -12.50
N MET A 340 9.67 28.31 -11.29
CA MET A 340 9.47 27.01 -10.64
C MET A 340 8.49 26.13 -11.46
N PRO A 341 8.48 24.80 -11.26
CA PRO A 341 7.52 23.94 -11.92
C PRO A 341 6.07 24.37 -11.63
N ALA A 342 5.23 24.32 -12.67
CA ALA A 342 3.79 24.47 -12.55
C ALA A 342 3.15 23.32 -11.77
N GLY A 343 3.77 22.13 -11.81
CA GLY A 343 3.44 21.00 -10.94
C GLY A 343 4.55 19.95 -10.92
N VAL A 344 4.55 19.13 -9.87
CA VAL A 344 5.47 17.98 -9.70
C VAL A 344 4.68 16.78 -9.21
N TRP A 345 5.03 15.57 -9.64
CA TRP A 345 4.39 14.34 -9.16
C TRP A 345 5.39 13.20 -9.04
N GLY A 346 5.33 12.48 -7.93
CA GLY A 346 6.02 11.20 -7.76
C GLY A 346 5.52 10.19 -8.78
N THR A 347 6.44 9.45 -9.40
CA THR A 347 6.10 8.37 -10.34
C THR A 347 6.50 6.98 -9.86
N GLY A 348 7.20 6.92 -8.72
CA GLY A 348 7.70 5.72 -8.09
C GLY A 348 8.74 6.08 -7.03
N GLY A 349 9.65 5.13 -6.75
CA GLY A 349 10.63 5.26 -5.67
C GLY A 349 11.66 6.38 -5.86
N ASP A 350 12.08 6.69 -7.09
CA ASP A 350 13.24 7.56 -7.30
C ASP A 350 13.03 8.66 -8.35
N THR A 351 11.86 8.70 -9.00
CA THR A 351 11.61 9.56 -10.18
C THR A 351 10.34 10.37 -10.04
N VAL A 352 10.40 11.59 -10.58
CA VAL A 352 9.27 12.53 -10.61
C VAL A 352 9.06 13.09 -11.99
N ILE A 353 7.80 13.41 -12.31
CA ILE A 353 7.46 14.26 -13.45
C ILE A 353 7.38 15.69 -12.94
N ALA A 354 8.11 16.61 -13.58
CA ALA A 354 7.93 18.04 -13.40
C ALA A 354 7.34 18.66 -14.67
N ALA A 355 6.30 19.48 -14.49
CA ALA A 355 5.66 20.24 -15.55
C ALA A 355 6.08 21.71 -15.48
N TRP A 356 6.56 22.24 -16.60
CA TRP A 356 6.97 23.64 -16.73
C TRP A 356 6.08 24.35 -17.74
N ALA A 357 5.65 25.57 -17.41
CA ALA A 357 4.97 26.41 -18.38
C ALA A 357 5.93 26.75 -19.53
N ASP A 358 5.51 26.48 -20.77
CA ASP A 358 6.30 26.77 -21.96
C ASP A 358 5.42 27.40 -23.04
N GLU A 359 5.43 28.73 -23.13
CA GLU A 359 4.58 29.51 -24.04
C GLU A 359 3.10 29.06 -24.02
N ARG A 360 2.63 28.36 -25.06
CA ARG A 360 1.27 27.79 -25.25
C ARG A 360 1.16 26.29 -24.93
N GLN A 361 2.23 25.68 -24.48
CA GLN A 361 2.41 24.25 -24.21
C GLN A 361 2.82 24.01 -22.75
N THR A 362 2.97 22.74 -22.38
CA THR A 362 3.66 22.34 -21.16
C THR A 362 4.88 21.50 -21.53
N ARG A 363 6.03 21.85 -20.97
CA ARG A 363 7.23 21.01 -21.01
C ARG A 363 7.20 20.03 -19.85
N LEU A 364 7.25 18.74 -20.15
CA LEU A 364 7.29 17.65 -19.17
C LEU A 364 8.69 17.07 -19.11
N THR A 365 9.23 16.97 -17.90
CA THR A 365 10.54 16.39 -17.64
C THR A 365 10.42 15.25 -16.64
N LEU A 366 10.98 14.08 -16.95
CA LEU A 366 11.17 13.01 -15.98
C LEU A 366 12.53 13.19 -15.33
N ILE A 367 12.55 13.42 -14.03
CA ILE A 367 13.75 13.77 -13.26
C ILE A 367 13.99 12.70 -12.20
N ARG A 368 15.25 12.30 -11.99
CA ARG A 368 15.69 11.63 -10.78
C ARG A 368 16.19 12.69 -9.79
N PRO A 369 15.46 13.00 -8.71
CA PRO A 369 15.83 14.11 -7.84
C PRO A 369 17.16 13.91 -7.13
N HIS A 370 17.51 12.67 -6.78
CA HIS A 370 18.73 12.35 -6.03
C HIS A 370 20.02 12.90 -6.67
N ASP A 371 20.14 12.86 -8.00
CA ASP A 371 21.34 13.29 -8.73
C ASP A 371 21.09 14.43 -9.72
N GLY A 372 19.83 14.86 -9.90
CA GLY A 372 19.43 15.89 -10.86
C GLY A 372 19.38 15.41 -12.31
N ALA A 373 19.47 14.09 -12.55
CA ALA A 373 19.45 13.54 -13.90
C ALA A 373 18.08 13.73 -14.56
N VAL A 374 18.08 14.21 -15.80
CA VAL A 374 16.88 14.34 -16.65
C VAL A 374 16.83 13.12 -17.55
N LEU A 375 15.85 12.25 -17.32
CA LEU A 375 15.67 10.99 -18.04
C LEU A 375 14.82 11.16 -19.31
N MET A 376 14.00 12.21 -19.33
CA MET A 376 13.13 12.57 -20.45
C MET A 376 12.85 14.06 -20.39
N ASP A 377 12.81 14.71 -21.56
CA ASP A 377 12.44 16.11 -21.72
C ASP A 377 11.64 16.26 -23.02
N THR A 378 10.38 16.68 -22.90
CA THR A 378 9.47 16.77 -24.05
C THR A 378 8.42 17.85 -23.81
N THR A 379 7.73 18.28 -24.87
CA THR A 379 6.58 19.16 -24.77
C THR A 379 5.28 18.43 -25.11
N VAL A 380 4.18 18.89 -24.51
CA VAL A 380 2.80 18.47 -24.81
C VAL A 380 1.92 19.69 -25.01
N THR A 381 0.82 19.52 -25.74
CA THR A 381 -0.13 20.60 -26.02
C THR A 381 -1.05 20.87 -24.83
N GLU A 382 -1.34 19.85 -24.03
CA GLU A 382 -2.11 19.99 -22.79
C GLU A 382 -1.41 20.93 -21.80
N ARG A 383 -2.17 21.86 -21.22
CA ARG A 383 -1.72 22.68 -20.09
C ARG A 383 -1.84 21.88 -18.80
N ILE A 384 -0.70 21.45 -18.28
CA ILE A 384 -0.61 20.67 -17.05
C ILE A 384 -0.04 21.57 -15.94
N ASP A 385 -0.83 21.73 -14.87
CA ASP A 385 -0.45 22.38 -13.62
C ASP A 385 -0.62 21.42 -12.44
N GLN A 386 -0.25 21.83 -11.22
CA GLN A 386 -0.34 21.05 -9.98
C GLN A 386 -1.72 20.40 -9.71
N ARG A 387 -2.82 20.92 -10.28
CA ARG A 387 -4.17 20.36 -10.10
C ARG A 387 -4.42 19.13 -10.96
N ALA A 388 -3.55 18.86 -11.93
CA ALA A 388 -3.62 17.66 -12.75
C ALA A 388 -3.52 16.41 -11.85
N LYS A 389 -4.45 15.47 -12.06
CA LYS A 389 -4.45 14.20 -11.33
C LYS A 389 -3.44 13.26 -11.96
N LEU A 390 -2.60 12.67 -11.13
CA LEU A 390 -1.78 11.52 -11.50
C LEU A 390 -2.52 10.23 -11.12
N ARG A 391 -2.68 9.32 -12.07
CA ARG A 391 -3.18 7.96 -11.84
C ARG A 391 -2.20 6.95 -12.40
N ARG A 392 -1.76 6.00 -11.57
CA ARG A 392 -0.91 4.91 -12.00
C ARG A 392 -1.73 3.90 -12.82
N LEU A 393 -1.27 3.56 -14.02
CA LEU A 393 -1.88 2.53 -14.87
C LEU A 393 -1.13 1.19 -14.77
N SER A 394 0.19 1.25 -14.60
CA SER A 394 1.06 0.11 -14.32
C SER A 394 2.30 0.59 -13.55
N ASP A 395 3.28 -0.29 -13.32
CA ASP A 395 4.48 0.10 -12.58
C ASP A 395 5.30 1.20 -13.26
N THR A 396 5.24 1.27 -14.58
CA THR A 396 6.04 2.18 -15.43
C THR A 396 5.18 3.07 -16.32
N LEU A 397 3.85 3.07 -16.13
CA LEU A 397 2.93 3.92 -16.87
C LEU A 397 2.04 4.67 -15.90
N VAL A 398 2.09 5.99 -16.03
CA VAL A 398 1.22 6.90 -15.30
C VAL A 398 0.40 7.74 -16.27
N LEU A 399 -0.73 8.18 -15.77
CA LEU A 399 -1.65 9.07 -16.45
C LEU A 399 -1.67 10.40 -15.72
N LEU A 400 -1.20 11.45 -16.38
CA LEU A 400 -1.17 12.81 -15.84
C LEU A 400 -2.10 13.67 -16.69
N GLY A 401 -3.26 14.07 -16.14
CA GLY A 401 -4.28 14.76 -16.92
C GLY A 401 -4.77 13.91 -18.09
N SER A 402 -4.70 14.43 -19.31
CA SER A 402 -5.00 13.73 -20.57
C SER A 402 -3.79 12.96 -21.16
N THR A 403 -2.64 13.05 -20.51
CA THR A 403 -1.35 12.58 -21.04
C THR A 403 -0.88 11.27 -20.40
N VAL A 404 -0.44 10.30 -21.21
CA VAL A 404 0.21 9.06 -20.74
C VAL A 404 1.71 9.30 -20.71
N VAL A 405 2.33 8.99 -19.59
CA VAL A 405 3.78 9.08 -19.40
C VAL A 405 4.32 7.71 -19.04
N SER A 406 5.29 7.24 -19.81
CA SER A 406 6.09 6.07 -19.45
C SER A 406 7.33 6.49 -18.69
N THR A 407 7.56 5.83 -17.56
CA THR A 407 8.68 6.05 -16.64
C THR A 407 9.64 4.86 -16.59
N GLY A 408 9.49 3.93 -17.55
CA GLY A 408 10.39 2.79 -17.68
C GLY A 408 11.77 3.16 -18.24
N PRO A 409 12.59 2.16 -18.63
CA PRO A 409 13.96 2.37 -19.13
C PRO A 409 14.05 3.26 -20.37
N THR A 410 12.98 3.30 -21.18
CA THR A 410 12.84 4.17 -22.35
C THR A 410 11.62 5.06 -22.15
N PRO A 411 11.74 6.16 -21.38
CA PRO A 411 10.61 7.00 -21.05
C PRO A 411 10.09 7.73 -22.29
N PHE A 412 8.77 7.91 -22.36
CA PHE A 412 8.11 8.62 -23.45
C PHE A 412 6.79 9.24 -22.97
N VAL A 413 6.29 10.20 -23.75
CA VAL A 413 4.98 10.81 -23.53
C VAL A 413 4.08 10.58 -24.71
N ARG A 414 2.78 10.41 -24.43
CA ARG A 414 1.76 10.27 -25.44
C ARG A 414 0.45 10.95 -25.01
N GLU A 415 0.00 11.91 -25.80
CA GLU A 415 -1.36 12.46 -25.69
C GLU A 415 -2.38 11.43 -26.20
N ARG A 416 -3.54 11.36 -25.55
CA ARG A 416 -4.53 10.27 -25.75
C ARG A 416 -5.72 10.63 -26.64
N ASP A 417 -5.78 11.84 -27.18
CA ASP A 417 -6.96 12.36 -27.87
C ASP A 417 -8.25 12.03 -27.06
N ASP A 418 -9.24 11.39 -27.68
CA ASP A 418 -10.51 10.99 -27.06
C ASP A 418 -10.48 9.66 -26.28
N PHE A 419 -9.34 8.96 -26.25
CA PHE A 419 -9.22 7.66 -25.60
C PHE A 419 -9.07 7.79 -24.08
N LYS A 420 -9.93 7.09 -23.34
CA LYS A 420 -9.97 7.07 -21.87
C LYS A 420 -9.55 5.70 -21.35
N PRO A 421 -8.24 5.44 -21.14
CA PRO A 421 -7.74 4.26 -20.47
C PRO A 421 -8.34 4.10 -19.08
N THR A 422 -8.51 2.86 -18.67
CA THR A 422 -8.82 2.41 -17.31
C THR A 422 -7.68 1.57 -16.77
N ALA A 423 -7.04 0.75 -17.61
CA ALA A 423 -5.93 -0.11 -17.25
C ALA A 423 -4.82 -0.12 -18.31
N ALA A 424 -3.64 -0.60 -17.93
CA ALA A 424 -2.53 -0.86 -18.85
C ALA A 424 -1.86 -2.18 -18.50
N HIS A 425 -1.41 -2.92 -19.51
CA HIS A 425 -0.53 -4.06 -19.33
C HIS A 425 0.45 -4.16 -20.50
N GLY A 426 1.75 -4.21 -20.19
CA GLY A 426 2.80 -4.12 -21.20
C GLY A 426 2.66 -2.86 -22.06
N THR A 427 2.58 -3.02 -23.38
CA THR A 427 2.40 -1.90 -24.31
C THR A 427 0.94 -1.62 -24.65
N THR A 428 -0.02 -2.29 -24.02
CA THR A 428 -1.45 -2.17 -24.36
C THR A 428 -2.19 -1.39 -23.27
N LEU A 429 -2.84 -0.31 -23.66
CA LEU A 429 -3.83 0.37 -22.83
C LEU A 429 -5.23 -0.19 -23.12
N TYR A 430 -6.00 -0.38 -22.07
CA TYR A 430 -7.41 -0.77 -22.12
C TYR A 430 -8.26 0.39 -21.63
N GLY A 431 -9.40 0.64 -22.27
CA GLY A 431 -10.27 1.74 -21.89
C GLY A 431 -11.45 1.89 -22.82
N THR A 432 -11.87 3.14 -23.01
CA THR A 432 -12.97 3.48 -23.93
C THR A 432 -12.58 4.52 -24.95
N LEU A 433 -13.13 4.41 -26.15
CA LEU A 433 -13.17 5.44 -27.18
C LEU A 433 -14.63 5.73 -27.48
N GLN A 434 -15.07 6.99 -27.36
CA GLN A 434 -16.47 7.37 -27.59
C GLN A 434 -17.49 6.51 -26.82
N ARG A 435 -17.15 6.13 -25.57
CA ARG A 435 -17.95 5.26 -24.68
C ARG A 435 -18.04 3.79 -25.10
N VAL A 436 -17.30 3.35 -26.11
CA VAL A 436 -17.20 1.93 -26.52
C VAL A 436 -15.84 1.37 -26.08
N PRO A 437 -15.76 0.10 -25.64
CA PRO A 437 -14.49 -0.54 -25.28
C PRO A 437 -13.47 -0.51 -26.41
N ALA A 438 -12.27 -0.05 -26.08
CA ALA A 438 -11.18 0.06 -27.03
C ALA A 438 -9.84 -0.27 -26.37
N THR A 439 -8.91 -0.71 -27.20
CA THR A 439 -7.50 -0.90 -26.85
C THR A 439 -6.62 0.05 -27.63
N LEU A 440 -5.54 0.51 -27.01
CA LEU A 440 -4.54 1.36 -27.66
C LEU A 440 -3.14 0.79 -27.42
N GLU A 441 -2.46 0.40 -28.50
CA GLU A 441 -1.06 0.02 -28.48
C GLU A 441 -0.17 1.26 -28.34
N LEU A 442 0.76 1.23 -27.39
CA LEU A 442 1.76 2.27 -27.13
C LEU A 442 2.92 2.19 -28.14
N LYS A 443 2.58 2.29 -29.42
CA LYS A 443 3.51 2.39 -30.55
C LYS A 443 3.27 3.71 -31.28
N ARG A 444 4.31 4.20 -31.96
CA ARG A 444 4.23 5.44 -32.75
C ARG A 444 3.07 5.34 -33.76
N ASN A 445 2.20 6.35 -33.80
CA ASN A 445 1.05 6.48 -34.70
C ASN A 445 -0.04 5.41 -34.58
N ALA A 446 -0.03 4.55 -33.55
CA ALA A 446 -1.15 3.65 -33.32
C ALA A 446 -2.42 4.46 -33.02
N THR A 447 -3.59 4.03 -33.49
CA THR A 447 -4.87 4.63 -33.08
C THR A 447 -5.63 3.66 -32.19
N PRO A 448 -6.51 4.13 -31.31
CA PRO A 448 -7.35 3.22 -30.52
C PRO A 448 -8.21 2.37 -31.47
N GLN A 449 -8.30 1.08 -31.19
CA GLN A 449 -9.07 0.10 -31.95
C GLN A 449 -10.16 -0.48 -31.05
N PRO A 450 -11.33 -0.86 -31.59
CA PRO A 450 -12.33 -1.62 -30.84
C PRO A 450 -11.69 -2.84 -30.19
N ALA A 451 -12.01 -3.08 -28.92
CA ALA A 451 -11.44 -4.21 -28.19
C ALA A 451 -12.01 -5.53 -28.76
N PRO A 452 -11.16 -6.46 -29.27
CA PRO A 452 -11.66 -7.68 -29.90
C PRO A 452 -12.52 -8.52 -28.94
N GLY A 453 -13.73 -8.89 -29.38
CA GLY A 453 -14.66 -9.70 -28.59
C GLY A 453 -15.52 -8.93 -27.58
N TYR A 454 -15.27 -7.64 -27.36
CA TYR A 454 -16.09 -6.80 -26.48
C TYR A 454 -17.39 -6.40 -27.16
N ARG A 455 -18.49 -6.51 -26.43
CA ARG A 455 -19.77 -5.88 -26.80
C ARG A 455 -19.69 -4.37 -26.54
N PRO A 456 -20.53 -3.56 -27.21
CA PRO A 456 -20.54 -2.10 -27.00
C PRO A 456 -20.72 -1.67 -25.54
N ASP A 457 -21.48 -2.44 -24.76
CA ASP A 457 -21.80 -2.15 -23.36
C ASP A 457 -20.88 -2.87 -22.35
N ASP A 458 -19.91 -3.66 -22.81
CA ASP A 458 -18.98 -4.31 -21.89
C ASP A 458 -18.09 -3.24 -21.22
N PRO A 459 -17.85 -3.29 -19.90
CA PRO A 459 -16.89 -2.41 -19.27
C PRO A 459 -15.45 -2.84 -19.66
N PRO A 460 -14.53 -1.89 -19.89
CA PRO A 460 -13.11 -2.24 -19.97
C PRO A 460 -12.62 -2.75 -18.61
N PRO A 461 -11.50 -3.50 -18.57
CA PRO A 461 -10.91 -3.93 -17.31
C PRO A 461 -10.56 -2.72 -16.43
N SER A 462 -10.85 -2.84 -15.13
CA SER A 462 -10.45 -1.85 -14.12
C SER A 462 -8.94 -1.94 -13.85
N MET A 463 -8.36 -3.13 -13.97
CA MET A 463 -6.93 -3.37 -13.81
C MET A 463 -6.50 -4.60 -14.62
N VAL A 464 -5.27 -4.58 -15.13
CA VAL A 464 -4.66 -5.75 -15.77
C VAL A 464 -3.23 -5.91 -15.24
N THR A 465 -2.91 -7.10 -14.77
CA THR A 465 -1.58 -7.49 -14.26
C THR A 465 -0.98 -8.57 -15.18
N ALA A 466 0.21 -9.05 -14.83
CA ALA A 466 0.83 -10.16 -15.55
C ALA A 466 0.02 -11.47 -15.43
N THR A 467 -0.74 -11.63 -14.35
CA THR A 467 -1.44 -12.87 -13.97
C THR A 467 -2.95 -12.74 -14.04
N ASP A 468 -3.52 -11.54 -13.93
CA ASP A 468 -4.95 -11.34 -13.73
C ASP A 468 -5.49 -10.11 -14.47
N ALA A 469 -6.75 -10.18 -14.90
CA ALA A 469 -7.52 -9.03 -15.35
C ALA A 469 -8.75 -8.87 -14.45
N LEU A 470 -8.98 -7.66 -13.95
CA LEU A 470 -10.02 -7.35 -12.96
C LEU A 470 -11.15 -6.55 -13.62
N PHE A 471 -12.39 -6.97 -13.37
CA PHE A 471 -13.59 -6.35 -13.94
C PHE A 471 -14.58 -6.04 -12.82
N ILE A 472 -15.12 -4.83 -12.85
CA ILE A 472 -16.30 -4.49 -12.04
C ILE A 472 -17.48 -4.46 -13.00
N THR A 473 -18.45 -5.35 -12.78
CA THR A 473 -19.65 -5.45 -13.60
C THR A 473 -20.80 -6.02 -12.79
N GLU A 474 -22.02 -5.78 -13.26
CA GLU A 474 -23.24 -6.15 -12.55
C GLU A 474 -23.60 -7.62 -12.81
N GLN A 475 -23.86 -8.36 -11.73
CA GLN A 475 -24.38 -9.72 -11.77
C GLN A 475 -25.60 -9.78 -10.84
N LEU A 476 -26.78 -10.07 -11.41
CA LEU A 476 -28.04 -10.19 -10.66
C LEU A 476 -28.30 -8.95 -9.76
N ASP A 477 -28.23 -7.75 -10.35
CA ASP A 477 -28.41 -6.45 -9.67
C ASP A 477 -27.38 -6.14 -8.55
N THR A 478 -26.27 -6.91 -8.50
CA THR A 478 -25.16 -6.72 -7.56
C THR A 478 -23.89 -6.39 -8.31
N ASN A 479 -23.26 -5.25 -7.99
CA ASN A 479 -21.97 -4.90 -8.55
C ASN A 479 -20.89 -5.84 -8.01
N THR A 480 -20.20 -6.55 -8.90
CA THR A 480 -19.29 -7.64 -8.54
C THR A 480 -17.93 -7.40 -9.17
N LEU A 481 -16.89 -7.53 -8.35
CA LEU A 481 -15.51 -7.60 -8.80
C LEU A 481 -15.21 -9.03 -9.19
N PHE A 482 -14.85 -9.25 -10.45
CA PHE A 482 -14.36 -10.52 -11.00
C PHE A 482 -12.87 -10.44 -11.27
N VAL A 483 -12.16 -11.54 -10.97
CA VAL A 483 -10.75 -11.71 -11.32
C VAL A 483 -10.61 -12.82 -12.35
N ALA A 484 -10.30 -12.44 -13.59
CA ALA A 484 -9.99 -13.35 -14.67
C ALA A 484 -8.51 -13.75 -14.60
N PRO A 485 -8.17 -15.03 -14.35
CA PRO A 485 -6.79 -15.49 -14.38
C PRO A 485 -6.27 -15.57 -15.82
N ARG A 486 -4.96 -15.47 -15.98
CA ARG A 486 -4.29 -15.73 -17.25
C ARG A 486 -4.33 -17.22 -17.59
N ARG A 487 -4.53 -17.54 -18.88
CA ARG A 487 -4.55 -18.92 -19.42
C ARG A 487 -3.16 -19.55 -19.49
#